data_AF-A0A661NVP7-F1
#
_entry.id   AF-A0A661NVP7-F1
#
_cell.length_a   1.000
_cell.length_b   1.000
_cell.length_c   1.000
_cell.angle_alpha   90.00
_cell.angle_beta   90.00
_cell.angle_gamma   90.00
#
_symmetry.space_group_name_H-M   'P 1'
#
loop_
_entity.id
_entity.type
_entity.pdbx_description
1 polymer ?
#
loop_
_entity_poly.entity_id
_entity_poly.type
_entity_poly.pdbx_seq_one_letter_code
_entity_poly.pdbx_strand_id
1 'polypeptide(L)'
;MLKRTTTVGLLGLVLLAIPACDSKDDDTTPSSSTEASAAPKKATVEVGSEIVAATSKTSFREGKVSKIEGSKVTFEYGTPDKKTNKRPTQTVDKNKVWPIANPYGPKAGDHLVCKVSTTSWHPCVVKTIEGEVIKIEDHYGKAHNVNKGAVLKPDAATQANIKEFLAKEAKHRAFDKAFEAAGKPFKPAGWIPKKGEKIVIHFVGTSWYGGSVVEHKKDKGKVRIDWEGDTWDDRDVAPDEVAPQPNKPMDVKEGQFVIVRPKSATMRWEHNKILSVTDDALEVVNRDDSKRKVSKNDVLPIVP
;
A
#
# COMPACT_ATOMS: atom_id res chain seq x y z
N MET A 1 27.82 -34.26 -18.11
CA MET A 1 29.15 -33.68 -17.80
C MET A 1 29.52 -32.68 -18.89
N LEU A 2 29.25 -31.40 -18.68
CA LEU A 2 29.70 -30.32 -19.57
C LEU A 2 30.48 -29.32 -18.71
N LYS A 3 31.80 -29.27 -18.91
CA LYS A 3 32.68 -28.25 -18.33
C LYS A 3 32.44 -26.94 -19.09
N ARG A 4 32.12 -25.85 -18.39
CA ARG A 4 32.27 -24.51 -18.93
C ARG A 4 33.17 -23.68 -18.03
N THR A 5 34.09 -23.04 -18.73
CA THR A 5 35.33 -22.43 -18.30
C THR A 5 35.08 -21.05 -17.73
N THR A 6 35.85 -20.75 -16.69
CA THR A 6 36.01 -19.49 -15.97
C THR A 6 36.55 -18.39 -16.89
N THR A 7 35.97 -17.18 -16.83
CA THR A 7 36.66 -15.96 -17.26
C THR A 7 36.68 -14.98 -16.10
N VAL A 8 37.89 -14.74 -15.60
CA VAL A 8 38.24 -13.76 -14.58
C VAL A 8 38.38 -12.41 -15.27
N GLY A 9 37.53 -11.44 -14.88
CA GLY A 9 37.60 -10.06 -15.34
C GLY A 9 38.50 -9.23 -14.42
N LEU A 10 39.56 -8.69 -15.01
CA LEU A 10 40.69 -8.01 -14.38
C LEU A 10 40.33 -6.63 -13.81
N LEU A 11 40.92 -6.32 -12.66
CA LEU A 11 40.99 -5.03 -11.97
C LEU A 11 41.50 -3.91 -12.89
N GLY A 12 40.84 -2.74 -12.84
CA GLY A 12 41.36 -1.49 -13.38
C GLY A 12 41.16 -0.35 -12.36
N LEU A 13 42.15 -0.19 -11.47
CA LEU A 13 42.23 0.92 -10.53
C LEU A 13 43.00 2.07 -11.21
N VAL A 14 42.32 3.17 -11.54
CA VAL A 14 42.96 4.39 -12.05
C VAL A 14 43.11 5.37 -10.90
N LEU A 15 44.32 5.50 -10.37
CA LEU A 15 44.75 6.64 -9.56
C LEU A 15 45.15 7.77 -10.52
N LEU A 16 44.52 8.93 -10.39
CA LEU A 16 45.00 10.19 -10.96
C LEU A 16 45.33 11.16 -9.83
N ALA A 17 46.59 11.58 -9.83
CA ALA A 17 47.19 12.51 -8.89
C ALA A 17 46.85 13.97 -9.22
N ILE A 18 46.83 14.76 -8.15
CA ILE A 18 46.58 16.20 -8.05
C ILE A 18 47.79 16.99 -8.59
N PRO A 19 47.58 18.19 -9.16
CA PRO A 19 48.50 19.29 -8.91
C PRO A 19 47.80 20.40 -8.10
N ALA A 20 48.39 20.67 -6.94
CA ALA A 20 48.14 21.85 -6.13
C ALA A 20 48.72 23.07 -6.87
N CYS A 21 47.89 24.08 -7.12
CA CYS A 21 48.33 25.42 -7.48
C CYS A 21 48.01 26.37 -6.33
N ASP A 22 49.08 26.98 -5.86
CA ASP A 22 49.20 28.00 -4.82
C ASP A 22 49.21 29.37 -5.53
N SER A 23 48.30 30.28 -5.18
CA SER A 23 48.40 31.69 -5.56
C SER A 23 47.42 32.60 -4.79
N LYS A 24 48.00 33.33 -3.83
CA LYS A 24 47.93 34.79 -3.56
C LYS A 24 46.57 35.52 -3.68
N ASP A 25 46.17 36.03 -2.51
CA ASP A 25 45.77 37.42 -2.21
C ASP A 25 45.10 38.23 -3.33
N ASP A 26 43.77 38.36 -3.24
CA ASP A 26 43.09 39.61 -3.57
C ASP A 26 41.99 39.87 -2.53
N ASP A 27 42.26 40.89 -1.71
CA ASP A 27 41.39 41.44 -0.68
C ASP A 27 40.34 42.31 -1.39
N THR A 28 39.17 41.74 -1.67
CA THR A 28 37.99 42.51 -2.07
C THR A 28 36.82 41.95 -1.29
N THR A 29 36.56 42.57 -0.14
CA THR A 29 35.40 42.30 0.71
C THR A 29 34.12 42.61 -0.07
N PRO A 30 33.29 41.61 -0.47
CA PRO A 30 31.96 41.89 -0.94
C PRO A 30 31.12 42.16 0.30
N SER A 31 30.55 43.36 0.38
CA SER A 31 29.50 43.68 1.35
C SER A 31 28.32 42.74 1.13
N SER A 32 28.34 41.61 1.84
CA SER A 32 27.25 40.66 1.92
C SER A 32 26.17 41.30 2.77
N SER A 33 25.30 42.07 2.10
CA SER A 33 23.94 42.33 2.56
C SER A 33 23.24 40.97 2.68
N THR A 34 23.47 40.28 3.79
CA THR A 34 22.67 39.14 4.19
C THR A 34 21.30 39.70 4.55
N GLU A 35 20.48 39.94 3.54
CA GLU A 35 19.04 40.07 3.68
C GLU A 35 18.60 38.76 4.33
N ALA A 36 18.36 38.81 5.64
CA ALA A 36 17.71 37.76 6.37
C ALA A 36 16.33 37.59 5.72
N SER A 37 16.25 36.69 4.74
CA SER A 37 15.02 36.26 4.10
C SER A 37 14.07 35.86 5.22
N ALA A 38 13.10 36.73 5.50
CA ALA A 38 12.14 36.51 6.56
C ALA A 38 11.51 35.15 6.32
N ALA A 39 11.67 34.24 7.28
CA ALA A 39 11.10 32.91 7.18
C ALA A 39 9.62 33.04 6.78
N PRO A 40 9.17 32.33 5.73
CA PRO A 40 7.82 32.50 5.20
C PRO A 40 6.82 32.35 6.35
N LYS A 41 6.01 33.40 6.57
CA LYS A 41 4.95 33.39 7.58
C LYS A 41 4.07 32.17 7.29
N LYS A 42 4.07 31.21 8.22
CA LYS A 42 3.22 30.03 8.13
C LYS A 42 1.78 30.51 7.94
N ALA A 43 1.16 30.17 6.82
CA ALA A 43 -0.22 30.57 6.54
C ALA A 43 -1.12 30.17 7.72
N THR A 44 -1.84 31.14 8.27
CA THR A 44 -2.72 30.94 9.42
C THR A 44 -4.02 30.30 8.94
N VAL A 45 -4.52 29.31 9.68
CA VAL A 45 -5.81 28.69 9.43
C VAL A 45 -6.91 29.53 10.08
N GLU A 46 -7.88 29.96 9.27
CA GLU A 46 -9.02 30.79 9.68
C GLU A 46 -10.36 30.12 9.33
N VAL A 47 -11.47 30.56 9.94
CA VAL A 47 -12.80 30.09 9.56
C VAL A 47 -13.06 30.42 8.09
N GLY A 48 -13.57 29.45 7.34
CA GLY A 48 -13.77 29.54 5.90
C GLY A 48 -12.55 29.15 5.05
N SER A 49 -11.39 28.90 5.65
CA SER A 49 -10.21 28.41 4.91
C SER A 49 -10.43 27.01 4.34
N GLU A 50 -9.94 26.78 3.12
CA GLU A 50 -9.78 25.45 2.54
C GLU A 50 -8.50 24.80 3.08
N ILE A 51 -8.64 23.61 3.65
CA ILE A 51 -7.59 22.91 4.37
C ILE A 51 -7.52 21.44 3.98
N VAL A 52 -6.39 20.82 4.31
CA VAL A 52 -6.28 19.37 4.46
C VAL A 52 -6.00 19.07 5.93
N ALA A 53 -6.76 18.14 6.49
CA ALA A 53 -6.64 17.69 7.86
C ALA A 53 -6.25 16.22 7.95
N ALA A 54 -5.31 15.88 8.83
CA ALA A 54 -5.05 14.49 9.20
C ALA A 54 -6.15 13.99 10.16
N THR A 55 -6.87 12.96 9.70
CA THR A 55 -7.95 12.28 10.45
C THR A 55 -7.45 11.02 11.17
N SER A 56 -6.30 10.51 10.75
CA SER A 56 -5.51 9.48 11.43
C SER A 56 -4.02 9.71 11.13
N LYS A 57 -3.14 8.76 11.48
CA LYS A 57 -1.70 8.88 11.17
C LYS A 57 -1.39 9.03 9.67
N THR A 58 -2.23 8.48 8.80
CA THR A 58 -2.00 8.37 7.35
C THR A 58 -3.25 8.65 6.50
N SER A 59 -4.35 9.07 7.13
CA SER A 59 -5.61 9.41 6.46
C SER A 59 -5.83 10.91 6.47
N PHE A 60 -6.08 11.49 5.30
CA PHE A 60 -6.22 12.94 5.11
C PHE A 60 -7.54 13.29 4.45
N ARG A 61 -8.14 14.40 4.86
CA ARG A 61 -9.39 14.92 4.26
C ARG A 61 -9.23 16.38 3.91
N GLU A 62 -9.64 16.72 2.70
CA GLU A 62 -9.87 18.10 2.28
C GLU A 62 -11.23 18.59 2.80
N GLY A 63 -11.28 19.84 3.20
CA GLY A 63 -12.52 20.48 3.60
C GLY A 63 -12.36 21.94 4.00
N LYS A 64 -13.48 22.53 4.40
CA LYS A 64 -13.58 23.94 4.75
C LYS A 64 -13.75 24.13 6.24
N VAL A 65 -12.94 24.98 6.86
CA VAL A 65 -13.03 25.25 8.29
C VAL A 65 -14.36 25.92 8.61
N SER A 66 -15.15 25.32 9.51
CA SER A 66 -16.42 25.87 9.98
C SER A 66 -16.31 26.46 11.39
N LYS A 67 -15.36 26.00 12.21
CA LYS A 67 -15.19 26.46 13.59
C LYS A 67 -13.74 26.31 14.06
N ILE A 68 -13.27 27.23 14.90
CA ILE A 68 -11.99 27.13 15.60
C ILE A 68 -12.24 27.42 17.08
N GLU A 69 -11.89 26.47 17.96
CA GLU A 69 -12.06 26.58 19.41
C GLU A 69 -10.75 26.18 20.11
N GLY A 70 -10.01 27.17 20.60
CA GLY A 70 -8.70 26.94 21.21
C GLY A 70 -7.73 26.22 20.27
N SER A 71 -7.32 25.00 20.63
CA SER A 71 -6.43 24.16 19.83
C SER A 71 -7.14 23.25 18.83
N LYS A 72 -8.47 23.29 18.75
CA LYS A 72 -9.28 22.42 17.89
C LYS A 72 -9.82 23.19 16.69
N VAL A 73 -9.87 22.49 15.55
CA VAL A 73 -10.44 22.98 14.29
C VAL A 73 -11.52 22.00 13.86
N THR A 74 -12.74 22.50 13.64
CA THR A 74 -13.83 21.77 13.02
C THR A 74 -13.95 22.18 11.56
N PHE A 75 -14.08 21.21 10.68
CA PHE A 75 -14.21 21.44 9.24
C PHE A 75 -15.28 20.55 8.62
N GLU A 76 -15.90 21.06 7.56
CA GLU A 76 -16.86 20.34 6.72
C GLU A 76 -16.12 19.64 5.57
N TYR A 77 -16.44 18.38 5.30
CA TYR A 77 -15.77 17.59 4.26
C TYR A 77 -16.75 16.72 3.47
N GLY A 78 -16.26 16.08 2.40
CA GLY A 78 -17.04 15.11 1.63
C GLY A 78 -18.29 15.69 0.95
N THR A 79 -19.19 14.84 0.46
CA THR A 79 -20.43 15.26 -0.19
C THR A 79 -21.52 15.55 0.85
N PRO A 80 -22.42 16.53 0.60
CA PRO A 80 -23.61 16.73 1.43
C PRO A 80 -24.47 15.46 1.48
N ASP A 81 -25.06 15.19 2.65
CA ASP A 81 -26.06 14.14 2.80
C ASP A 81 -27.32 14.47 1.98
N LYS A 82 -27.85 13.47 1.25
CA LYS A 82 -28.97 13.69 0.31
C LYS A 82 -30.28 14.10 0.99
N LYS A 83 -30.47 13.78 2.28
CA LYS A 83 -31.72 14.08 3.00
C LYS A 83 -31.64 15.42 3.72
N THR A 84 -30.49 15.72 4.32
CA THR A 84 -30.32 16.90 5.19
C THR A 84 -29.61 18.06 4.50
N ASN A 85 -29.00 17.82 3.33
CA ASN A 85 -28.13 18.76 2.62
C ASN A 85 -26.97 19.32 3.47
N LYS A 86 -26.60 18.63 4.55
CA LYS A 86 -25.49 18.98 5.43
C LYS A 86 -24.26 18.16 5.07
N ARG A 87 -23.10 18.80 5.06
CA ARG A 87 -21.82 18.08 4.94
C ARG A 87 -21.46 17.45 6.30
N PRO A 88 -20.85 16.26 6.32
CA PRO A 88 -20.27 15.73 7.54
C PRO A 88 -19.19 16.69 8.07
N THR A 89 -19.08 16.75 9.39
CA THR A 89 -18.08 17.57 10.08
C THR A 89 -17.12 16.70 10.87
N GLN A 90 -15.88 17.15 11.02
CA GLN A 90 -14.90 16.50 11.87
C GLN A 90 -14.06 17.54 12.60
N THR A 91 -13.69 17.22 13.84
CA THR A 91 -12.86 18.07 14.68
C THR A 91 -11.50 17.41 14.89
N VAL A 92 -10.42 18.18 14.65
CA VAL A 92 -9.03 17.73 14.80
C VAL A 92 -8.21 18.79 15.54
N ASP A 93 -7.01 18.43 15.97
CA ASP A 93 -6.05 19.41 16.50
C ASP A 93 -5.54 20.34 15.39
N LYS A 94 -5.35 21.63 15.72
CA LYS A 94 -4.88 22.66 14.79
C LYS A 94 -3.51 22.35 14.18
N ASN A 95 -2.67 21.59 14.88
CA ASN A 95 -1.37 21.13 14.35
C ASN A 95 -1.49 19.98 13.32
N LYS A 96 -2.68 19.41 13.14
CA LYS A 96 -3.03 18.40 12.13
C LYS A 96 -3.74 18.98 10.92
N VAL A 97 -3.70 20.31 10.78
CA VAL A 97 -4.36 21.04 9.70
C VAL A 97 -3.33 21.83 8.91
N TRP A 98 -3.41 21.74 7.58
CA TRP A 98 -2.56 22.47 6.65
C TRP A 98 -3.41 23.21 5.62
N PRO A 99 -3.24 24.53 5.45
CA PRO A 99 -3.95 25.27 4.41
C PRO A 99 -3.47 24.85 3.03
N ILE A 100 -4.40 24.73 2.07
CA ILE A 100 -4.08 24.31 0.69
C ILE A 100 -3.25 25.37 -0.04
N ALA A 101 -3.51 26.65 0.23
CA ALA A 101 -2.79 27.78 -0.35
C ALA A 101 -1.40 28.02 0.28
N ASN A 102 -0.73 26.99 0.81
CA ASN A 102 0.58 27.12 1.44
C ASN A 102 1.69 26.76 0.44
N PRO A 103 2.40 27.74 -0.14
CA PRO A 103 3.46 27.45 -1.09
C PRO A 103 4.59 26.67 -0.39
N TYR A 104 4.74 25.41 -0.78
CA TYR A 104 5.85 24.56 -0.38
C TYR A 104 6.76 24.32 -1.59
N GLY A 105 8.08 24.41 -1.39
CA GLY A 105 9.08 23.99 -2.37
C GLY A 105 9.49 22.54 -2.13
N PRO A 106 8.83 21.54 -2.75
CA PRO A 106 9.19 20.15 -2.58
C PRO A 106 10.59 19.85 -3.08
N LYS A 107 11.16 18.77 -2.56
CA LYS A 107 12.44 18.20 -2.95
C LYS A 107 12.29 16.69 -3.13
N ALA A 108 13.11 16.09 -3.99
CA ALA A 108 13.17 14.64 -4.12
C ALA A 108 13.45 13.98 -2.74
N GLY A 109 12.73 12.90 -2.44
CA GLY A 109 12.79 12.19 -1.15
C GLY A 109 11.86 12.75 -0.07
N ASP A 110 11.19 13.89 -0.30
CA ASP A 110 10.20 14.41 0.65
C ASP A 110 9.01 13.46 0.79
N HIS A 111 8.53 13.31 2.03
CA HIS A 111 7.34 12.54 2.38
C HIS A 111 6.20 13.50 2.65
N LEU A 112 5.20 13.54 1.78
CA LEU A 112 4.20 14.59 1.73
C LEU A 112 2.78 14.03 1.77
N VAL A 113 1.81 14.94 1.83
CA VAL A 113 0.40 14.65 1.55
C VAL A 113 0.13 15.19 0.15
N CYS A 114 -0.20 14.30 -0.80
CA CYS A 114 -0.40 14.67 -2.20
C CYS A 114 -1.85 14.45 -2.64
N LYS A 115 -2.38 15.38 -3.43
CA LYS A 115 -3.66 15.26 -4.12
C LYS A 115 -3.45 14.50 -5.42
N VAL A 116 -3.83 13.23 -5.45
CA VAL A 116 -3.65 12.36 -6.64
C VAL A 116 -4.92 12.22 -7.48
N SER A 117 -6.05 12.75 -6.98
CA SER A 117 -7.32 12.84 -7.71
C SER A 117 -8.05 14.11 -7.30
N THR A 118 -9.20 14.39 -7.92
CA THR A 118 -10.00 15.59 -7.61
C THR A 118 -10.44 15.67 -6.14
N THR A 119 -10.55 14.54 -5.44
CA THR A 119 -11.11 14.45 -4.08
C THR A 119 -10.24 13.70 -3.08
N SER A 120 -9.10 13.14 -3.50
CA SER A 120 -8.31 12.22 -2.66
C SER A 120 -6.90 12.72 -2.40
N TRP A 121 -6.57 12.80 -1.10
CA TRP A 121 -5.23 13.13 -0.60
C TRP A 121 -4.61 11.90 0.04
N HIS A 122 -3.38 11.57 -0.38
CA HIS A 122 -2.68 10.38 0.08
C HIS A 122 -1.28 10.67 0.59
N PRO A 123 -0.76 9.81 1.49
CA PRO A 123 0.68 9.73 1.73
C PRO A 123 1.42 9.49 0.41
N CYS A 124 2.49 10.26 0.17
CA CYS A 124 3.30 10.15 -1.04
C CYS A 124 4.78 10.44 -0.76
N VAL A 125 5.63 10.02 -1.69
CA VAL A 125 7.04 10.40 -1.74
C VAL A 125 7.35 11.11 -3.05
N VAL A 126 8.08 12.22 -2.99
CA VAL A 126 8.56 12.92 -4.19
C VAL A 126 9.72 12.13 -4.79
N LYS A 127 9.60 11.73 -6.05
CA LYS A 127 10.66 11.02 -6.78
C LYS A 127 11.60 12.01 -7.48
N THR A 128 11.05 12.88 -8.32
CA THR A 128 11.81 13.90 -9.07
C THR A 128 11.00 15.17 -9.24
N ILE A 129 11.66 16.26 -9.61
CA ILE A 129 11.04 17.55 -9.91
C ILE A 129 11.62 18.04 -11.24
N GLU A 130 10.74 18.36 -12.18
CA GLU A 130 11.07 18.76 -13.55
C GLU A 130 10.30 20.04 -13.87
N GLY A 131 10.94 21.20 -13.62
CA GLY A 131 10.28 22.51 -13.71
C GLY A 131 9.13 22.64 -12.71
N GLU A 132 7.92 22.86 -13.20
CA GLU A 132 6.69 22.98 -12.39
C GLU A 132 6.00 21.64 -12.12
N VAL A 133 6.49 20.54 -12.70
CA VAL A 133 5.94 19.20 -12.51
C VAL A 133 6.71 18.46 -11.42
N ILE A 134 5.97 17.97 -10.43
CA ILE A 134 6.50 17.15 -9.34
C ILE A 134 6.07 15.72 -9.60
N LYS A 135 7.03 14.81 -9.79
CA LYS A 135 6.76 13.39 -9.94
C LYS A 135 6.75 12.74 -8.57
N ILE A 136 5.63 12.12 -8.20
CA ILE A 136 5.43 11.48 -6.90
C ILE A 136 5.09 10.00 -7.07
N GLU A 137 5.26 9.23 -6.00
CA GLU A 137 4.70 7.89 -5.85
C GLU A 137 3.77 7.88 -4.64
N ASP A 138 2.55 7.39 -4.81
CA ASP A 138 1.57 7.28 -3.73
C ASP A 138 1.78 6.01 -2.89
N HIS A 139 0.94 5.81 -1.87
CA HIS A 139 1.01 4.63 -1.02
C HIS A 139 0.58 3.33 -1.70
N TYR A 140 -0.01 3.37 -2.90
CA TYR A 140 -0.24 2.19 -3.74
C TYR A 140 0.96 1.89 -4.65
N GLY A 141 2.04 2.67 -4.59
CA GLY A 141 3.20 2.53 -5.48
C GLY A 141 2.93 3.03 -6.89
N LYS A 142 1.88 3.83 -7.11
CA LYS A 142 1.56 4.42 -8.42
C LYS A 142 2.27 5.75 -8.57
N ALA A 143 2.87 5.96 -9.76
CA ALA A 143 3.48 7.22 -10.13
C ALA A 143 2.42 8.23 -10.57
N HIS A 144 2.57 9.49 -10.16
CA HIS A 144 1.73 10.60 -10.59
C HIS A 144 2.56 11.85 -10.90
N ASN A 145 2.06 12.67 -11.82
CA ASN A 145 2.58 14.01 -12.08
C ASN A 145 1.63 15.02 -11.44
N VAL A 146 2.12 15.81 -10.50
CA VAL A 146 1.32 16.82 -9.77
C VAL A 146 2.00 18.18 -9.82
N ASN A 147 1.23 19.25 -9.57
CA ASN A 147 1.75 20.60 -9.46
C ASN A 147 1.99 20.99 -7.98
N LYS A 148 2.59 22.16 -7.75
CA LYS A 148 2.90 22.66 -6.39
C LYS A 148 1.66 22.80 -5.50
N GLY A 149 0.48 23.10 -6.06
CA GLY A 149 -0.77 23.23 -5.31
C GLY A 149 -1.39 21.88 -4.89
N ALA A 150 -0.88 20.77 -5.41
CA ALA A 150 -1.34 19.42 -5.12
C ALA A 150 -0.42 18.69 -4.13
N VAL A 151 0.51 19.39 -3.48
CA VAL A 151 1.39 18.81 -2.45
C VAL A 151 1.38 19.67 -1.20
N LEU A 152 1.34 19.02 -0.03
CA LEU A 152 1.42 19.67 1.26
C LEU A 152 2.51 19.03 2.09
N LYS A 153 3.33 19.88 2.73
CA LYS A 153 4.30 19.44 3.72
C LYS A 153 3.68 19.41 5.11
N PRO A 154 3.45 18.22 5.68
CA PRO A 154 2.94 18.13 7.03
C PRO A 154 4.07 18.37 8.04
N ASP A 155 3.71 18.38 9.34
CA ASP A 155 4.70 18.45 10.41
C ASP A 155 5.68 17.25 10.38
N ALA A 156 6.84 17.39 11.03
CA ALA A 156 7.90 16.38 10.99
C ALA A 156 7.46 15.00 11.51
N ALA A 157 6.62 14.95 12.55
CA ALA A 157 6.11 13.69 13.09
C ALA A 157 5.16 13.00 12.08
N THR A 158 4.32 13.77 11.40
CA THR A 158 3.46 13.25 10.33
C THR A 158 4.28 12.79 9.12
N GLN A 159 5.35 13.48 8.73
CA GLN A 159 6.27 13.01 7.68
C GLN A 159 6.94 11.68 8.05
N ALA A 160 7.36 11.52 9.31
CA ALA A 160 7.91 10.26 9.79
C ALA A 160 6.89 9.11 9.73
N ASN A 161 5.64 9.35 10.13
CA ASN A 161 4.55 8.37 10.00
C ASN A 161 4.28 8.00 8.53
N ILE A 162 4.29 8.97 7.63
CA ILE A 162 4.14 8.73 6.18
C ILE A 162 5.28 7.85 5.67
N LYS A 163 6.53 8.17 6.03
CA LYS A 163 7.71 7.37 5.64
C LYS A 163 7.60 5.92 6.09
N GLU A 164 7.28 5.68 7.36
CA GLU A 164 7.10 4.34 7.90
C GLU A 164 5.97 3.60 7.17
N PHE A 165 4.84 4.28 6.96
CA PHE A 165 3.69 3.72 6.25
C PHE A 165 4.01 3.34 4.81
N LEU A 166 4.68 4.22 4.04
CA LEU A 166 5.07 3.93 2.66
C LEU A 166 6.05 2.76 2.59
N ALA A 167 6.99 2.65 3.53
CA ALA A 167 7.89 1.51 3.62
C ALA A 167 7.13 0.20 3.91
N LYS A 168 6.16 0.23 4.84
CA LYS A 168 5.28 -0.90 5.14
C LYS A 168 4.45 -1.31 3.92
N GLU A 169 3.81 -0.35 3.25
CA GLU A 169 3.01 -0.63 2.05
C GLU A 169 3.87 -1.13 0.88
N ALA A 170 5.12 -0.68 0.75
CA ALA A 170 6.05 -1.22 -0.24
C ALA A 170 6.35 -2.71 0.01
N LYS A 171 6.60 -3.11 1.26
CA LYS A 171 6.76 -4.52 1.64
C LYS A 171 5.49 -5.32 1.34
N HIS A 172 4.33 -4.78 1.70
CA HIS A 172 3.04 -5.40 1.41
C HIS A 172 2.85 -5.68 -0.08
N ARG A 173 3.08 -4.68 -0.94
CA ARG A 173 2.97 -4.85 -2.39
C ARG A 173 3.96 -5.87 -2.94
N ALA A 174 5.20 -5.89 -2.42
CA ALA A 174 6.19 -6.88 -2.81
C ALA A 174 5.75 -8.31 -2.43
N PHE A 175 5.17 -8.48 -1.24
CA PHE A 175 4.59 -9.75 -0.80
C PHE A 175 3.42 -10.18 -1.69
N ASP A 176 2.45 -9.28 -1.93
CA ASP A 176 1.29 -9.55 -2.78
C ASP A 176 1.72 -9.93 -4.20
N LYS A 177 2.68 -9.20 -4.79
CA LYS A 177 3.23 -9.51 -6.11
C LYS A 177 3.94 -10.87 -6.14
N ALA A 178 4.69 -11.21 -5.10
CA ALA A 178 5.36 -12.50 -5.00
C ALA A 178 4.36 -13.66 -4.84
N PHE A 179 3.27 -13.45 -4.11
CA PHE A 179 2.16 -14.39 -3.99
C PHE A 179 1.45 -14.60 -5.34
N GLU A 180 1.10 -13.52 -6.05
CA GLU A 180 0.48 -13.59 -7.37
C GLU A 180 1.39 -14.31 -8.39
N ALA A 181 2.70 -14.02 -8.36
CA ALA A 181 3.68 -14.68 -9.22
C ALA A 181 3.88 -16.17 -8.89
N ALA A 182 3.51 -16.62 -7.69
CA ALA A 182 3.60 -18.03 -7.30
C ALA A 182 2.47 -18.88 -7.93
N GLY A 183 1.39 -18.25 -8.41
CA GLY A 183 0.32 -18.88 -9.18
C GLY A 183 -1.04 -18.88 -8.47
N LYS A 184 -1.78 -19.98 -8.58
CA LYS A 184 -3.14 -20.15 -8.05
C LYS A 184 -3.20 -21.26 -6.99
N PRO A 185 -4.25 -21.29 -6.14
CA PRO A 185 -4.44 -22.42 -5.24
C PRO A 185 -4.47 -23.76 -5.99
N PHE A 186 -3.85 -24.77 -5.39
CA PHE A 186 -3.69 -26.09 -5.97
C PHE A 186 -5.04 -26.72 -6.36
N LYS A 187 -5.08 -27.25 -7.58
CA LYS A 187 -6.20 -28.03 -8.10
C LYS A 187 -5.66 -29.36 -8.61
N PRO A 188 -6.19 -30.51 -8.13
CA PRO A 188 -5.81 -31.80 -8.68
C PRO A 188 -6.06 -31.85 -10.20
N ALA A 189 -5.20 -32.54 -10.94
CA ALA A 189 -5.37 -32.71 -12.37
C ALA A 189 -6.73 -33.35 -12.70
N GLY A 190 -7.48 -32.75 -13.63
CA GLY A 190 -8.82 -33.21 -14.00
C GLY A 190 -9.90 -32.99 -12.94
N TRP A 191 -9.64 -32.24 -11.88
CA TRP A 191 -10.65 -31.91 -10.88
C TRP A 191 -11.78 -31.09 -11.50
N ILE A 192 -13.01 -31.52 -11.24
CA ILE A 192 -14.25 -30.84 -11.62
C ILE A 192 -15.08 -30.66 -10.35
N PRO A 193 -15.49 -29.42 -10.01
CA PRO A 193 -16.29 -29.16 -8.83
C PRO A 193 -17.60 -29.95 -8.84
N LYS A 194 -17.93 -30.60 -7.72
CA LYS A 194 -19.16 -31.39 -7.54
C LYS A 194 -20.14 -30.65 -6.65
N LYS A 195 -21.44 -30.81 -6.91
CA LYS A 195 -22.50 -30.27 -6.04
C LYS A 195 -22.28 -30.67 -4.57
N GLY A 196 -22.35 -29.71 -3.66
CA GLY A 196 -22.11 -29.86 -2.23
C GLY A 196 -20.62 -29.85 -1.81
N GLU A 197 -19.68 -29.86 -2.75
CA GLU A 197 -18.25 -29.84 -2.45
C GLU A 197 -17.82 -28.52 -1.84
N LYS A 198 -16.99 -28.60 -0.80
CA LYS A 198 -16.36 -27.43 -0.16
C LYS A 198 -15.19 -26.92 -1.01
N ILE A 199 -15.23 -25.64 -1.31
CA ILE A 199 -14.28 -24.96 -2.20
C ILE A 199 -13.75 -23.68 -1.55
N VAL A 200 -12.62 -23.21 -2.06
CA VAL A 200 -12.20 -21.82 -1.92
C VAL A 200 -12.57 -21.07 -3.20
N ILE A 201 -13.06 -19.84 -3.05
CA ILE A 201 -13.57 -19.00 -4.12
C ILE A 201 -12.75 -17.72 -4.17
N HIS A 202 -12.26 -17.37 -5.36
CA HIS A 202 -11.62 -16.09 -5.62
C HIS A 202 -12.66 -14.97 -5.63
N PHE A 203 -12.39 -13.87 -4.91
CA PHE A 203 -13.29 -12.71 -4.91
C PHE A 203 -12.71 -11.54 -5.69
N VAL A 204 -11.61 -10.96 -5.21
CA VAL A 204 -10.90 -9.84 -5.86
C VAL A 204 -9.46 -9.77 -5.39
N GLY A 205 -8.54 -9.41 -6.31
CA GLY A 205 -7.11 -9.31 -6.02
C GLY A 205 -6.56 -10.63 -5.48
N THR A 206 -5.97 -10.60 -4.29
CA THR A 206 -5.42 -11.79 -3.60
C THR A 206 -6.38 -12.39 -2.55
N SER A 207 -7.67 -12.04 -2.59
CA SER A 207 -8.67 -12.44 -1.58
C SER A 207 -9.41 -13.72 -1.98
N TRP A 208 -9.49 -14.66 -1.03
CA TRP A 208 -10.14 -15.96 -1.17
C TRP A 208 -11.10 -16.20 0.00
N TYR A 209 -12.21 -16.88 -0.24
CA TYR A 209 -13.21 -17.22 0.79
C TYR A 209 -13.62 -18.68 0.70
N GLY A 210 -14.11 -19.24 1.81
CA GLY A 210 -14.73 -20.56 1.80
C GLY A 210 -16.12 -20.52 1.17
N GLY A 211 -16.59 -21.67 0.69
CA GLY A 211 -17.96 -21.84 0.24
C GLY A 211 -18.24 -23.25 -0.23
N SER A 212 -19.37 -23.43 -0.90
CA SER A 212 -19.79 -24.71 -1.48
C SER A 212 -20.32 -24.55 -2.90
N VAL A 213 -20.17 -25.62 -3.68
CA VAL A 213 -20.78 -25.71 -5.02
C VAL A 213 -22.27 -25.98 -4.89
N VAL A 214 -23.10 -25.08 -5.39
CA VAL A 214 -24.55 -25.27 -5.48
C VAL A 214 -24.90 -26.10 -6.71
N GLU A 215 -24.30 -25.76 -7.85
CA GLU A 215 -24.57 -26.39 -9.15
C GLU A 215 -23.41 -26.16 -10.12
N HIS A 216 -23.13 -27.15 -10.98
CA HIS A 216 -22.22 -26.96 -12.10
C HIS A 216 -23.01 -26.68 -13.39
N LYS A 217 -22.97 -25.44 -13.87
CA LYS A 217 -23.65 -24.98 -15.09
C LYS A 217 -22.76 -25.25 -16.30
N LYS A 218 -22.66 -26.52 -16.67
CA LYS A 218 -21.78 -27.03 -17.75
C LYS A 218 -22.02 -26.32 -19.08
N ASP A 219 -23.27 -26.07 -19.41
CA ASP A 219 -23.74 -25.37 -20.62
C ASP A 219 -23.21 -23.93 -20.71
N LYS A 220 -22.96 -23.30 -19.56
CA LYS A 220 -22.47 -21.91 -19.46
C LYS A 220 -20.98 -21.83 -19.12
N GLY A 221 -20.33 -22.96 -18.88
CA GLY A 221 -18.95 -23.00 -18.38
C GLY A 221 -18.79 -22.28 -17.04
N LYS A 222 -19.78 -22.37 -16.14
CA LYS A 222 -19.77 -21.70 -14.83
C LYS A 222 -20.07 -22.65 -13.68
N VAL A 223 -19.68 -22.25 -12.48
CA VAL A 223 -20.00 -22.91 -11.22
C VAL A 223 -20.88 -21.96 -10.41
N ARG A 224 -22.07 -22.39 -10.02
CA ARG A 224 -22.90 -21.69 -9.03
C ARG A 224 -22.34 -22.02 -7.65
N ILE A 225 -21.98 -21.00 -6.89
CA ILE A 225 -21.42 -21.13 -5.55
C ILE A 225 -22.30 -20.43 -4.54
N ASP A 226 -22.22 -20.94 -3.31
CA ASP A 226 -22.75 -20.34 -2.09
C ASP A 226 -21.57 -20.05 -1.15
N TRP A 227 -21.58 -18.89 -0.51
CA TRP A 227 -20.48 -18.41 0.32
C TRP A 227 -20.59 -18.95 1.74
N GLU A 228 -19.47 -19.29 2.36
CA GLU A 228 -19.50 -19.70 3.76
C GLU A 228 -19.85 -18.51 4.67
N GLY A 229 -20.79 -18.69 5.59
CA GLY A 229 -21.17 -17.67 6.58
C GLY A 229 -22.16 -16.62 6.08
N ASP A 230 -23.00 -16.96 5.10
CA ASP A 230 -24.18 -16.18 4.64
C ASP A 230 -23.88 -14.70 4.34
N THR A 231 -22.65 -14.40 3.94
CA THR A 231 -22.18 -13.01 3.84
C THR A 231 -22.62 -12.35 2.54
N TRP A 232 -22.87 -13.14 1.49
CA TRP A 232 -23.25 -12.66 0.16
C TRP A 232 -24.20 -13.62 -0.55
N ASP A 233 -24.96 -13.07 -1.49
CA ASP A 233 -25.80 -13.88 -2.38
C ASP A 233 -24.94 -14.84 -3.22
N ASP A 234 -25.51 -16.01 -3.49
CA ASP A 234 -24.98 -16.98 -4.44
C ASP A 234 -24.53 -16.31 -5.76
N ARG A 235 -23.42 -16.80 -6.33
CA ARG A 235 -22.82 -16.23 -7.54
C ARG A 235 -22.46 -17.31 -8.56
N ASP A 236 -22.50 -16.96 -9.84
CA ASP A 236 -21.87 -17.77 -10.89
C ASP A 236 -20.42 -17.30 -11.08
N VAL A 237 -19.46 -18.22 -10.93
CA VAL A 237 -18.02 -17.97 -11.08
C VAL A 237 -17.43 -18.88 -12.16
N ALA A 238 -16.28 -18.50 -12.70
CA ALA A 238 -15.56 -19.34 -13.65
C ALA A 238 -14.93 -20.55 -12.91
N PRO A 239 -14.80 -21.73 -13.55
CA PRO A 239 -14.17 -22.90 -12.94
C PRO A 239 -12.72 -22.67 -12.49
N ASP A 240 -12.02 -21.69 -13.05
CA ASP A 240 -10.66 -21.34 -12.66
C ASP A 240 -10.56 -20.34 -11.49
N GLU A 241 -11.69 -19.80 -11.04
CA GLU A 241 -11.84 -18.96 -9.84
C GLU A 241 -12.12 -19.80 -8.57
N VAL A 242 -12.21 -21.12 -8.69
CA VAL A 242 -12.45 -22.03 -7.55
C VAL A 242 -11.40 -23.12 -7.46
N ALA A 243 -11.10 -23.55 -6.23
CA ALA A 243 -10.25 -24.71 -5.95
C ALA A 243 -10.84 -25.53 -4.77
N PRO A 244 -10.54 -26.83 -4.64
CA PRO A 244 -11.07 -27.63 -3.55
C PRO A 244 -10.49 -27.18 -2.20
N GLN A 245 -11.31 -27.19 -1.14
CA GLN A 245 -10.75 -27.05 0.21
C GLN A 245 -9.93 -28.31 0.57
N PRO A 246 -8.82 -28.16 1.31
CA PRO A 246 -8.05 -29.28 1.82
C PRO A 246 -8.89 -30.12 2.80
N ASN A 247 -8.98 -31.42 2.55
CA ASN A 247 -9.63 -32.41 3.43
C ASN A 247 -8.63 -33.42 4.03
N LYS A 248 -7.34 -33.23 3.76
CA LYS A 248 -6.20 -34.01 4.25
C LYS A 248 -4.96 -33.10 4.29
N PRO A 249 -3.89 -33.51 4.98
CA PRO A 249 -2.66 -32.75 5.03
C PRO A 249 -2.13 -32.50 3.62
N MET A 250 -1.83 -31.24 3.31
CA MET A 250 -1.23 -30.86 2.03
C MET A 250 0.29 -30.98 2.12
N ASP A 251 0.92 -31.50 1.07
CA ASP A 251 2.37 -31.48 0.93
C ASP A 251 2.82 -30.07 0.56
N VAL A 252 3.67 -29.48 1.39
CA VAL A 252 4.12 -28.10 1.31
C VAL A 252 5.55 -27.97 1.76
N LYS A 253 6.27 -27.00 1.22
CA LYS A 253 7.69 -26.75 1.54
C LYS A 253 7.94 -25.36 2.10
N GLU A 254 9.06 -25.21 2.80
CA GLU A 254 9.55 -23.90 3.23
C GLU A 254 9.67 -22.94 2.04
N GLY A 255 9.29 -21.68 2.27
CA GLY A 255 9.30 -20.62 1.28
C GLY A 255 8.12 -20.64 0.31
N GLN A 256 7.29 -21.67 0.31
CA GLN A 256 6.11 -21.74 -0.55
C GLN A 256 4.99 -20.82 -0.05
N PHE A 257 4.27 -20.20 -0.99
CA PHE A 257 3.04 -19.48 -0.69
C PHE A 257 1.86 -20.43 -0.52
N VAL A 258 0.99 -20.12 0.42
CA VAL A 258 -0.24 -20.85 0.73
C VAL A 258 -1.36 -19.86 1.00
N ILE A 259 -2.61 -20.31 0.89
CA ILE A 259 -3.71 -19.68 1.61
C ILE A 259 -4.09 -20.53 2.82
N VAL A 260 -4.43 -19.87 3.92
CA VAL A 260 -4.70 -20.50 5.22
C VAL A 260 -6.16 -20.32 5.59
N ARG A 261 -6.80 -21.42 6.00
CA ARG A 261 -8.17 -21.45 6.50
C ARG A 261 -8.33 -20.47 7.67
N PRO A 262 -9.36 -19.62 7.66
CA PRO A 262 -9.64 -18.75 8.78
C PRO A 262 -10.18 -19.54 9.99
N LYS A 263 -10.15 -18.91 11.17
CA LYS A 263 -10.78 -19.47 12.37
C LYS A 263 -12.31 -19.42 12.34
N SER A 264 -12.88 -18.60 11.47
CA SER A 264 -14.33 -18.43 11.29
C SER A 264 -14.66 -18.41 9.80
N ALA A 265 -15.77 -19.06 9.44
CA ALA A 265 -16.29 -19.18 8.08
C ALA A 265 -16.49 -17.84 7.35
N THR A 266 -16.86 -16.79 8.09
CA THR A 266 -17.14 -15.46 7.53
C THR A 266 -15.89 -14.66 7.18
N MET A 267 -14.70 -15.15 7.54
CA MET A 267 -13.45 -14.47 7.27
C MET A 267 -12.83 -14.96 5.96
N ARG A 268 -11.98 -14.12 5.36
CA ARG A 268 -11.19 -14.52 4.20
C ARG A 268 -10.13 -15.55 4.58
N TRP A 269 -9.78 -16.40 3.62
CA TRP A 269 -8.55 -17.17 3.64
C TRP A 269 -7.37 -16.22 3.43
N GLU A 270 -6.39 -16.29 4.31
CA GLU A 270 -5.25 -15.38 4.29
C GLU A 270 -4.10 -15.97 3.49
N HIS A 271 -3.53 -15.21 2.56
CA HIS A 271 -2.28 -15.59 1.93
C HIS A 271 -1.12 -15.48 2.92
N ASN A 272 -0.27 -16.50 2.93
CA ASN A 272 0.88 -16.59 3.80
C ASN A 272 2.04 -17.24 3.05
N LYS A 273 3.26 -17.07 3.57
CA LYS A 273 4.45 -17.79 3.16
C LYS A 273 4.88 -18.73 4.27
N ILE A 274 5.23 -19.97 3.92
CA ILE A 274 5.73 -20.94 4.88
C ILE A 274 7.15 -20.55 5.29
N LEU A 275 7.37 -20.41 6.60
CA LEU A 275 8.69 -20.18 7.20
C LEU A 275 9.37 -21.47 7.62
N SER A 276 8.62 -22.45 8.12
CA SER A 276 9.17 -23.76 8.49
C SER A 276 8.07 -24.83 8.46
N VAL A 277 8.51 -26.07 8.25
CA VAL A 277 7.65 -27.26 8.22
C VAL A 277 8.15 -28.22 9.30
N THR A 278 7.26 -28.61 10.20
CA THR A 278 7.50 -29.69 11.18
C THR A 278 6.55 -30.85 10.92
N ASP A 279 6.66 -31.94 11.67
CA ASP A 279 5.77 -33.10 11.50
C ASP A 279 4.30 -32.71 11.74
N ASP A 280 4.03 -31.94 12.80
CA ASP A 280 2.67 -31.65 13.27
C ASP A 280 2.14 -30.28 12.84
N ALA A 281 3.01 -29.33 12.50
CA ALA A 281 2.61 -27.94 12.26
C ALA A 281 3.47 -27.24 11.19
N LEU A 282 2.91 -26.16 10.66
CA LEU A 282 3.58 -25.22 9.78
C LEU A 282 3.71 -23.88 10.50
N GLU A 283 4.88 -23.25 10.44
CA GLU A 283 5.00 -21.84 10.77
C GLU A 283 4.80 -21.02 9.49
N VAL A 284 3.87 -20.08 9.52
CA VAL A 284 3.56 -19.22 8.39
C VAL A 284 3.70 -17.76 8.76
N VAL A 285 4.02 -16.91 7.78
CA VAL A 285 4.08 -15.46 7.90
C VAL A 285 3.17 -14.80 6.87
N ASN A 286 2.42 -13.78 7.30
CA ASN A 286 1.60 -12.97 6.41
C ASN A 286 2.34 -11.72 5.92
N ARG A 287 1.68 -10.90 5.10
CA ARG A 287 2.23 -9.63 4.59
C ARG A 287 2.61 -8.61 5.67
N ASP A 288 2.02 -8.70 6.86
CA ASP A 288 2.30 -7.82 8.01
C ASP A 288 3.47 -8.34 8.87
N ASP A 289 4.25 -9.32 8.38
CA ASP A 289 5.31 -10.03 9.12
C ASP A 289 4.80 -10.77 10.38
N SER A 290 3.47 -10.94 10.51
CA SER A 290 2.87 -11.68 11.62
C SER A 290 3.02 -13.17 11.42
N LYS A 291 3.62 -13.83 12.39
CA LYS A 291 3.85 -15.28 12.39
C LYS A 291 2.76 -16.01 13.16
N ARG A 292 2.37 -17.19 12.67
CA ARG A 292 1.53 -18.12 13.44
C ARG A 292 1.79 -19.58 13.06
N LYS A 293 1.48 -20.48 13.98
CA LYS A 293 1.44 -21.92 13.71
C LYS A 293 0.07 -22.31 13.14
N VAL A 294 0.06 -23.16 12.13
CA VAL A 294 -1.16 -23.66 11.46
C VAL A 294 -1.04 -25.15 11.18
N SER A 295 -2.18 -25.84 11.10
CA SER A 295 -2.23 -27.26 10.73
C SER A 295 -1.99 -27.45 9.24
N LYS A 296 -1.38 -28.58 8.85
CA LYS A 296 -1.26 -29.01 7.45
C LYS A 296 -2.62 -29.25 6.77
N ASN A 297 -3.69 -29.44 7.56
CA ASN A 297 -5.07 -29.57 7.08
C ASN A 297 -5.74 -28.23 6.75
N ASP A 298 -5.16 -27.13 7.23
CA ASP A 298 -5.72 -25.77 7.12
C ASP A 298 -5.02 -24.93 6.06
N VAL A 299 -4.13 -25.53 5.27
CA VAL A 299 -3.41 -24.82 4.21
C VAL A 299 -3.74 -25.38 2.84
N LEU A 300 -3.84 -24.50 1.85
CA LEU A 300 -3.93 -24.86 0.45
C LEU A 300 -2.72 -24.23 -0.29
N PRO A 301 -1.80 -25.03 -0.85
CA PRO A 301 -0.64 -24.51 -1.55
C PRO A 301 -1.01 -23.67 -2.76
N ILE A 302 -0.22 -22.63 -2.99
CA ILE A 302 -0.19 -21.91 -4.26
C ILE A 302 0.83 -22.60 -5.18
N VAL A 303 0.41 -22.86 -6.41
CA VAL A 303 1.17 -23.53 -7.45
C VAL A 303 1.06 -22.76 -8.78
N PRO A 304 2.09 -22.80 -9.64
CA PRO A 304 2.08 -22.12 -10.94
C PRO A 304 0.92 -22.52 -11.86
#